data_AF-I3ZG19-F1
#
_entry.id   AF-I3ZG19-F1
#
_cell.length_a   1.000
_cell.length_b   1.000
_cell.length_c   1.000
_cell.angle_alpha   90.00
_cell.angle_beta   90.00
_cell.angle_gamma   90.00
#
_symmetry.space_group_name_H-M   'P 1'
#
loop_
_entity.id
_entity.type
_entity.pdbx_description
1 polymer ?
#
loop_
_entity_poly.entity_id
_entity_poly.type
_entity_poly.pdbx_seq_one_letter_code
_entity_poly.pdbx_strand_id
1 'polypeptide(L)'
;MRRIPFLILALCLCLSAAQAQRHSTALSEREEEAVRDAAADPAARVAVYQSIIESRIKRIQVILADKRAQGRREDIRESMDEIAGLVDEFQDNLEEYSNAHRDLRKPLPKLIDATMRWESVLKQPPDDDSYNIIRKLAIEAVVDVKSQATEMLPAQVAYFKEHPPSKTANPGGVGLIPRE
;
A
#
# COMPACT_ATOMS: atom_id res chain seq x y z
N MET A 1 45.93 -25.07 -18.93
CA MET A 1 44.70 -25.04 -18.11
C MET A 1 44.57 -23.68 -17.42
N ARG A 2 43.89 -22.70 -18.03
CA ARG A 2 43.61 -21.36 -17.46
C ARG A 2 42.29 -20.86 -18.05
N ARG A 3 41.17 -21.28 -17.46
CA ARG A 3 39.80 -20.84 -17.84
C ARG A 3 38.91 -20.59 -16.62
N ILE A 4 39.51 -20.27 -15.47
CA ILE A 4 38.79 -20.03 -14.21
C ILE A 4 38.46 -18.54 -13.94
N PRO A 5 39.12 -17.50 -14.51
CA PRO A 5 38.82 -16.12 -14.09
C PRO A 5 37.53 -15.54 -14.71
N PHE A 6 37.02 -16.13 -15.81
CA PHE A 6 35.83 -15.61 -16.50
C PHE A 6 34.50 -15.97 -15.79
N LEU A 7 34.47 -17.07 -15.04
CA LEU A 7 33.24 -17.54 -14.39
C LEU A 7 32.92 -16.76 -13.10
N ILE A 8 33.95 -16.28 -12.41
CA ILE A 8 33.81 -15.46 -11.20
C ILE A 8 33.39 -14.02 -11.57
N LEU A 9 33.94 -13.46 -12.66
CA LEU A 9 33.58 -12.12 -13.12
C LEU A 9 32.13 -12.03 -13.63
N ALA A 10 31.65 -13.08 -14.32
CA ALA A 10 30.27 -13.17 -14.77
C ALA A 10 29.27 -13.27 -13.60
N LEU A 11 29.62 -13.99 -12.53
CA LEU A 11 28.75 -14.11 -11.35
C LEU A 11 28.61 -12.77 -10.61
N CYS A 12 29.67 -11.98 -10.49
CA CYS A 12 29.61 -10.66 -9.87
C CYS A 12 28.76 -9.64 -10.66
N LEU A 13 28.72 -9.75 -11.99
CA LEU A 13 27.88 -8.89 -12.84
C LEU A 13 26.38 -9.23 -12.72
N CYS A 14 26.03 -10.50 -12.50
CA CYS A 14 24.64 -10.92 -12.31
C CYS A 14 24.04 -10.47 -10.95
N LEU A 15 24.83 -10.46 -9.87
CA LEU A 15 24.34 -9.95 -8.57
C LEU A 15 24.03 -8.45 -8.61
N SER A 16 24.80 -7.66 -9.35
CA SER A 16 24.58 -6.21 -9.52
C SER A 16 23.32 -5.90 -10.33
N ALA A 17 23.00 -6.73 -11.35
CA ALA A 17 21.79 -6.58 -12.15
C ALA A 17 20.51 -6.91 -11.36
N ALA A 18 20.57 -7.87 -10.42
CA ALA A 18 19.45 -8.18 -9.54
C ALA A 18 19.13 -7.06 -8.54
N GLN A 19 20.14 -6.29 -8.12
CA GLN A 19 19.95 -5.08 -7.29
C GLN A 19 19.40 -3.91 -8.12
N ALA A 20 19.78 -3.78 -9.40
CA ALA A 20 19.30 -2.73 -10.30
C ALA A 20 17.89 -2.99 -10.88
N GLN A 21 17.39 -4.24 -10.82
CA GLN A 21 16.01 -4.60 -11.12
C GLN A 21 15.10 -4.62 -9.89
N ARG A 22 15.56 -4.14 -8.73
CA ARG A 22 14.63 -3.61 -7.73
C ARG A 22 13.98 -2.39 -8.38
N HIS A 23 12.84 -2.63 -9.06
CA HIS A 23 11.75 -1.66 -9.07
C HIS A 23 11.74 -1.10 -7.65
N SER A 24 11.92 0.22 -7.47
CA SER A 24 11.89 0.83 -6.14
C SER A 24 10.68 0.23 -5.43
N THR A 25 10.92 -0.68 -4.49
CA THR A 25 9.83 -1.31 -3.77
C THR A 25 9.24 -0.16 -3.00
N ALA A 26 7.97 0.15 -3.23
CA ALA A 26 7.35 1.30 -2.58
C ALA A 26 7.45 1.18 -1.03
N LEU A 27 7.66 -0.06 -0.55
CA LEU A 27 8.07 -0.44 0.79
C LEU A 27 9.60 -0.47 0.96
N SER A 28 10.08 0.16 2.04
CA SER A 28 11.41 -0.10 2.60
C SER A 28 11.48 -1.44 3.32
N GLU A 29 12.68 -1.96 3.59
CA GLU A 29 12.87 -3.25 4.29
C GLU A 29 12.15 -3.33 5.65
N ARG A 30 12.07 -2.20 6.37
CA ARG A 30 11.35 -2.13 7.65
C ARG A 30 9.84 -2.17 7.47
N GLU A 31 9.35 -1.61 6.38
CA GLU A 31 7.93 -1.61 6.02
C GLU A 31 7.51 -2.99 5.50
N GLU A 32 8.35 -3.65 4.71
CA GLU A 32 8.17 -5.05 4.33
C GLU A 32 8.08 -5.97 5.56
N GLU A 33 8.96 -5.79 6.55
CA GLU A 33 8.91 -6.56 7.79
C GLU A 33 7.62 -6.27 8.57
N ALA A 34 7.20 -5.01 8.67
CA ALA A 34 5.94 -4.66 9.33
C ALA A 34 4.72 -5.29 8.64
N VAL A 35 4.72 -5.34 7.30
CA VAL A 35 3.67 -6.01 6.52
C VAL A 35 3.69 -7.52 6.76
N ARG A 36 4.89 -8.13 6.83
CA ARG A 36 5.09 -9.56 7.12
C ARG A 36 4.62 -9.92 8.53
N ASP A 37 4.97 -9.12 9.54
CA ASP A 37 4.56 -9.32 10.94
C ASP A 37 3.03 -9.26 11.10
N ALA A 38 2.37 -8.43 10.29
CA ALA A 38 0.92 -8.30 10.28
C ALA A 38 0.20 -9.34 9.40
N ALA A 39 0.91 -10.22 8.68
CA ALA A 39 0.33 -11.10 7.67
C ALA A 39 -0.77 -12.05 8.21
N ALA A 40 -0.71 -12.41 9.50
CA ALA A 40 -1.70 -13.28 10.13
C ALA A 40 -3.02 -12.58 10.51
N ASP A 41 -3.04 -11.25 10.60
CA ASP A 41 -4.20 -10.45 10.95
C ASP A 41 -4.48 -9.43 9.82
N PRO A 42 -5.45 -9.71 8.93
CA PRO A 42 -5.84 -8.81 7.85
C PRO A 42 -6.19 -7.40 8.32
N ALA A 43 -6.80 -7.24 9.51
CA ALA A 43 -7.14 -5.93 10.04
C ALA A 43 -5.90 -5.17 10.51
N ALA A 44 -4.92 -5.86 11.10
CA ALA A 44 -3.61 -5.28 11.41
C ALA A 44 -2.85 -4.91 10.14
N ARG A 45 -2.84 -5.77 9.12
CA ARG A 45 -2.16 -5.51 7.84
C ARG A 45 -2.75 -4.31 7.12
N VAL A 46 -4.08 -4.15 7.12
CA VAL A 46 -4.76 -2.94 6.64
C VAL A 46 -4.29 -1.68 7.38
N ALA A 47 -4.09 -1.76 8.70
CA ALA A 47 -3.59 -0.63 9.48
C ALA A 47 -2.11 -0.30 9.16
N VAL A 48 -1.29 -1.31 8.88
CA VAL A 48 0.11 -1.13 8.47
C VAL A 48 0.20 -0.40 7.13
N TYR A 49 -0.52 -0.86 6.09
CA TYR A 49 -0.54 -0.16 4.80
C TYR A 49 -1.03 1.29 4.94
N GLN A 50 -2.10 1.52 5.72
CA GLN A 50 -2.58 2.88 6.00
C GLN A 50 -1.48 3.76 6.59
N SER A 51 -0.74 3.26 7.59
CA SER A 51 0.36 4.02 8.22
C SER A 51 1.49 4.35 7.25
N ILE A 52 1.82 3.42 6.35
CA ILE A 52 2.87 3.61 5.35
C ILE A 52 2.45 4.67 4.33
N ILE A 53 1.24 4.57 3.78
CA ILE A 53 0.68 5.56 2.85
C ILE A 53 0.59 6.94 3.52
N GLU A 54 0.14 7.01 4.78
CA GLU A 54 0.10 8.25 5.55
C GLU A 54 1.47 8.90 5.71
N SER A 55 2.54 8.10 5.83
CA SER A 55 3.90 8.64 5.91
C SER A 55 4.31 9.36 4.62
N ARG A 56 3.95 8.80 3.45
CA ARG A 56 4.22 9.40 2.14
C ARG A 56 3.37 10.64 1.90
N ILE A 57 2.10 10.60 2.30
CA ILE A 57 1.21 11.77 2.30
C ILE A 57 1.77 12.91 3.16
N LYS A 58 2.28 12.58 4.35
CA LYS A 58 2.92 13.57 5.24
C LYS A 58 4.22 14.12 4.64
N ARG A 59 5.01 13.31 3.93
CA ARG A 59 6.20 13.77 3.18
C ARG A 59 5.82 14.86 2.19
N ILE A 60 4.75 14.67 1.40
CA ILE A 60 4.23 15.71 0.49
C ILE A 60 3.89 16.99 1.26
N GLN A 61 3.14 16.91 2.37
CA GLN A 61 2.78 18.09 3.15
C GLN A 61 4.00 18.86 3.69
N VAL A 62 5.02 18.15 4.16
CA VAL A 62 6.28 18.75 4.63
C VAL A 62 6.98 19.49 3.49
N ILE A 63 7.08 18.87 2.31
CA ILE A 63 7.67 19.50 1.13
C ILE A 63 6.86 20.72 0.67
N LEU A 64 5.54 20.69 0.78
CA LEU A 64 4.68 21.83 0.45
C LEU A 64 4.86 23.01 1.41
N ALA A 65 5.15 22.73 2.69
CA ALA A 65 5.41 23.76 3.70
C ALA A 65 6.76 24.45 3.49
N ASP A 66 7.79 23.72 3.04
CA ASP A 66 9.11 24.30 2.74
C ASP A 66 9.25 24.71 1.27
N LYS A 67 8.93 25.98 0.99
CA LYS A 67 9.06 26.54 -0.36
C LYS A 67 10.50 26.63 -0.89
N ARG A 68 11.53 26.46 -0.04
CA ARG A 68 12.95 26.60 -0.40
C ARG A 68 13.67 25.27 -0.56
N ALA A 69 12.99 24.15 -0.34
CA ALA A 69 13.56 22.82 -0.50
C ALA A 69 14.11 22.63 -1.93
N GLN A 70 15.40 22.29 -2.02
CA GLN A 70 16.01 21.84 -3.27
C GLN A 70 15.42 20.47 -3.64
N GLY A 71 15.25 20.19 -4.93
CA GLY A 71 14.68 18.89 -5.36
C GLY A 71 13.17 18.76 -5.17
N ARG A 72 12.48 19.74 -4.59
CA ARG A 72 11.05 19.71 -4.25
C ARG A 72 10.12 19.07 -5.28
N ARG A 73 10.27 19.39 -6.58
CA ARG A 73 9.42 18.80 -7.63
C ARG A 73 9.63 17.31 -7.76
N GLU A 74 10.88 16.87 -7.72
CA GLU A 74 11.26 15.48 -7.81
C GLU A 74 10.79 14.71 -6.56
N ASP A 75 10.96 15.29 -5.37
CA ASP A 75 10.49 14.65 -4.13
C ASP A 75 8.96 14.48 -4.09
N ILE A 76 8.21 15.46 -4.62
CA ILE A 76 6.75 15.36 -4.77
C ILE A 76 6.40 14.26 -5.77
N ARG A 77 7.08 14.23 -6.93
CA ARG A 77 6.87 13.21 -7.96
C ARG A 77 7.11 11.80 -7.42
N GLU A 78 8.24 11.60 -6.76
CA GLU A 78 8.63 10.33 -6.12
C GLU A 78 7.61 9.91 -5.07
N SER A 79 7.19 10.83 -4.19
CA SER A 79 6.18 10.52 -3.16
C SER A 79 4.84 10.10 -3.78
N MET A 80 4.42 10.71 -4.89
CA MET A 80 3.19 10.34 -5.60
C MET A 80 3.30 8.98 -6.28
N ASP A 81 4.45 8.68 -6.88
CA ASP A 81 4.74 7.39 -7.52
C ASP A 81 4.72 6.25 -6.49
N GLU A 82 5.36 6.46 -5.34
CA GLU A 82 5.32 5.54 -4.20
C GLU A 82 3.88 5.33 -3.68
N ILE A 83 3.09 6.40 -3.57
CA ILE A 83 1.68 6.29 -3.13
C ILE A 83 0.87 5.46 -4.13
N ALA A 84 1.01 5.70 -5.44
CA ALA A 84 0.30 4.92 -6.45
C ALA A 84 0.62 3.42 -6.31
N GLY A 85 1.90 3.07 -6.27
CA GLY A 85 2.32 1.66 -6.12
C GLY A 85 1.87 1.01 -4.81
N LEU A 86 1.94 1.72 -3.68
CA LEU A 86 1.46 1.22 -2.39
C LEU A 86 -0.04 0.98 -2.37
N VAL A 87 -0.81 1.87 -3.01
CA VAL A 87 -2.27 1.79 -3.03
C VAL A 87 -2.73 0.66 -3.94
N ASP A 88 -2.07 0.44 -5.08
CA ASP A 88 -2.33 -0.72 -5.96
C ASP A 88 -2.10 -2.04 -5.23
N GLU A 89 -0.93 -2.22 -4.58
CA GLU A 89 -0.66 -3.43 -3.79
C GLU A 89 -1.66 -3.61 -2.64
N PHE A 90 -2.08 -2.50 -2.03
CA PHE A 90 -3.06 -2.53 -0.96
C PHE A 90 -4.46 -2.91 -1.45
N GLN A 91 -4.85 -2.46 -2.66
CA GLN A 91 -6.11 -2.82 -3.31
C GLN A 91 -6.20 -4.33 -3.57
N ASP A 92 -5.11 -4.94 -4.06
CA ASP A 92 -5.02 -6.39 -4.26
C ASP A 92 -5.25 -7.16 -2.95
N ASN A 93 -4.64 -6.68 -1.85
CA ASN A 93 -4.84 -7.27 -0.52
C ASN A 93 -6.31 -7.14 -0.05
N LEU A 94 -6.94 -5.98 -0.26
CA LEU A 94 -8.34 -5.77 0.10
C LEU A 94 -9.28 -6.70 -0.69
N GLU A 95 -8.99 -6.93 -1.96
CA GLU A 95 -9.74 -7.88 -2.79
C GLU A 95 -9.60 -9.31 -2.26
N GLU A 96 -8.37 -9.75 -1.98
CA GLU A 96 -8.10 -11.07 -1.38
C GLU A 96 -8.88 -11.25 -0.06
N TYR A 97 -8.84 -10.24 0.81
CA TYR A 97 -9.53 -10.27 2.09
C TYR A 97 -11.04 -10.28 1.95
N SER A 98 -11.58 -9.54 0.98
CA SER A 98 -13.01 -9.55 0.64
C SER A 98 -13.46 -10.95 0.22
N ASN A 99 -12.72 -11.56 -0.72
CA ASN A 99 -12.99 -12.89 -1.27
C ASN A 99 -12.90 -14.00 -0.21
N ALA A 100 -11.97 -13.85 0.75
CA ALA A 100 -11.82 -14.77 1.88
C ALA A 100 -12.72 -14.43 3.09
N HIS A 101 -13.64 -13.47 2.94
CA HIS A 101 -14.53 -12.97 4.01
C HIS A 101 -13.79 -12.63 5.30
N ARG A 102 -12.60 -12.02 5.21
CA ARG A 102 -11.89 -11.54 6.40
C ARG A 102 -12.64 -10.36 7.00
N ASP A 103 -12.83 -10.37 8.32
CA ASP A 103 -13.58 -9.31 9.01
C ASP A 103 -12.77 -8.02 9.05
N LEU A 104 -13.12 -7.09 8.16
CA LEU A 104 -12.56 -5.75 8.05
C LEU A 104 -13.58 -4.67 8.42
N ARG A 105 -14.74 -5.03 9.00
CA ARG A 105 -15.78 -4.05 9.39
C ARG A 105 -15.25 -2.96 10.31
N LYS A 106 -14.25 -3.28 11.14
CA LYS A 106 -13.61 -2.34 12.06
C LYS A 106 -12.63 -1.37 11.37
N PRO A 107 -11.67 -1.82 10.54
CA PRO A 107 -10.75 -0.92 9.85
C PRO A 107 -11.34 -0.17 8.64
N LEU A 108 -12.36 -0.70 7.94
CA LEU A 108 -12.89 -0.11 6.70
C LEU A 108 -13.38 1.35 6.85
N PRO A 109 -14.16 1.73 7.88
CA PRO A 109 -14.58 3.13 8.03
C PRO A 109 -13.40 4.11 8.13
N LYS A 110 -12.36 3.73 8.88
CA LYS A 110 -11.15 4.56 9.04
C LYS A 110 -10.37 4.67 7.74
N LEU A 111 -10.35 3.60 6.95
CA LEU A 111 -9.74 3.61 5.63
C LEU A 111 -10.45 4.58 4.69
N ILE A 112 -11.79 4.59 4.67
CA ILE A 112 -12.58 5.51 3.85
C ILE A 112 -12.27 6.97 4.23
N ASP A 113 -12.21 7.28 5.53
CA ASP A 113 -11.83 8.62 6.00
C ASP A 113 -10.39 8.99 5.62
N ALA A 114 -9.47 8.01 5.65
CA ALA A 114 -8.08 8.21 5.28
C ALA A 114 -7.92 8.51 3.78
N THR A 115 -8.58 7.76 2.90
CA THR A 115 -8.49 7.96 1.45
C THR A 115 -9.03 9.33 1.02
N MET A 116 -10.08 9.83 1.67
CA MET A 116 -10.56 11.21 1.44
C MET A 116 -9.50 12.26 1.79
N ARG A 117 -8.76 12.07 2.90
CA ARG A 117 -7.65 12.96 3.28
C ARG A 117 -6.48 12.84 2.31
N TRP A 118 -6.11 11.63 1.91
CA TRP A 118 -5.02 11.39 0.97
C TRP A 118 -5.31 12.06 -0.38
N GLU A 119 -6.51 11.87 -0.92
CA GLU A 119 -7.00 12.50 -2.14
C GLU A 119 -6.91 14.04 -2.03
N SER A 120 -7.35 14.60 -0.89
CA SER A 120 -7.26 16.04 -0.64
C SER A 120 -5.81 16.54 -0.69
N VAL A 121 -4.86 15.83 -0.09
CA VAL A 121 -3.44 16.22 -0.08
C VAL A 121 -2.82 16.10 -1.48
N LEU A 122 -3.11 15.03 -2.23
CA LEU A 122 -2.59 14.84 -3.59
C LEU A 122 -3.02 15.95 -4.55
N LYS A 123 -4.13 16.64 -4.26
CA LYS A 123 -4.62 17.81 -5.02
C LYS A 123 -3.94 19.13 -4.63
N GLN A 124 -3.17 19.19 -3.53
CA GLN A 124 -2.59 20.45 -3.02
C GLN A 124 -1.38 20.98 -3.78
N PRO A 125 -0.40 20.17 -4.24
CA PRO A 125 0.73 20.74 -4.97
C PRO A 125 0.25 21.49 -6.23
N PRO A 126 0.93 22.56 -6.65
CA PRO A 126 0.54 23.32 -7.84
C PRO A 126 0.62 22.47 -9.12
N ASP A 127 0.01 22.92 -10.21
CA ASP A 127 0.14 22.24 -11.51
C ASP A 127 1.61 22.29 -11.99
N ASP A 128 2.13 21.14 -12.42
CA ASP A 128 3.50 21.03 -12.95
C ASP A 128 3.62 19.80 -13.86
N ASP A 129 4.06 20.01 -15.10
CA ASP A 129 4.16 18.96 -16.11
C ASP A 129 5.11 17.82 -15.68
N SER A 130 6.05 18.07 -14.77
CA SER A 130 6.98 17.05 -14.27
C SER A 130 6.31 15.94 -13.45
N TYR A 131 5.12 16.16 -12.89
CA TYR A 131 4.42 15.15 -12.08
C TYR A 131 2.91 15.06 -12.31
N ASN A 132 2.31 15.86 -13.20
CA ASN A 132 0.86 15.88 -13.39
C ASN A 132 0.28 14.50 -13.75
N ILE A 133 0.99 13.70 -14.56
CA ILE A 133 0.56 12.33 -14.91
C ILE A 133 0.60 11.43 -13.67
N ILE A 134 1.72 11.42 -12.94
CA ILE A 134 1.88 10.59 -11.73
C ILE A 134 0.88 10.99 -10.65
N ARG A 135 0.61 12.29 -10.49
CA ARG A 135 -0.44 12.78 -9.59
C ARG A 135 -1.79 12.19 -9.94
N LYS A 136 -2.15 12.19 -11.22
CA LYS A 136 -3.44 11.66 -11.68
C LYS A 136 -3.55 10.18 -11.33
N LEU A 137 -2.51 9.40 -11.61
CA LEU A 137 -2.46 7.97 -11.26
C LEU A 137 -2.59 7.74 -9.75
N ALA A 138 -1.85 8.49 -8.92
CA ALA A 138 -1.96 8.39 -7.47
C ALA A 138 -3.36 8.75 -6.94
N ILE A 139 -4.01 9.76 -7.53
CA ILE A 139 -5.39 10.13 -7.18
C ILE A 139 -6.37 9.03 -7.60
N GLU A 140 -6.23 8.48 -8.80
CA GLU A 140 -7.08 7.39 -9.31
C GLU A 140 -6.97 6.17 -8.41
N ALA A 141 -5.75 5.71 -8.10
CA ALA A 141 -5.53 4.59 -7.18
C ALA A 141 -6.20 4.82 -5.81
N VAL A 142 -6.03 6.01 -5.21
CA VAL A 142 -6.67 6.34 -3.91
C VAL A 142 -8.20 6.35 -4.01
N VAL A 143 -8.75 6.82 -5.13
CA VAL A 143 -10.20 6.81 -5.38
C VAL A 143 -10.72 5.39 -5.55
N ASP A 144 -9.98 4.53 -6.21
CA ASP A 144 -10.35 3.13 -6.42
C ASP A 144 -10.39 2.36 -5.09
N VAL A 145 -9.38 2.51 -4.23
CA VAL A 145 -9.41 1.93 -2.87
C VAL A 145 -10.55 2.50 -2.03
N LYS A 146 -10.87 3.80 -2.16
CA LYS A 146 -12.04 4.39 -1.50
C LYS A 146 -13.34 3.74 -1.97
N SER A 147 -13.52 3.55 -3.28
CA SER A 147 -14.71 2.91 -3.84
C SER A 147 -14.83 1.47 -3.34
N GLN A 148 -13.76 0.69 -3.47
CA GLN A 148 -13.70 -0.69 -3.02
C GLN A 148 -14.03 -0.80 -1.53
N ALA A 149 -13.41 0.01 -0.67
CA ALA A 149 -13.69 -0.01 0.77
C ALA A 149 -15.14 0.39 1.11
N THR A 150 -15.70 1.35 0.37
CA THR A 150 -17.10 1.79 0.52
C THR A 150 -18.09 0.70 0.13
N GLU A 151 -17.78 -0.09 -0.91
CA GLU A 151 -18.59 -1.23 -1.34
C GLU A 151 -18.44 -2.45 -0.41
N MET A 152 -17.22 -2.72 0.06
CA MET A 152 -16.90 -3.83 0.96
C MET A 152 -17.63 -3.72 2.30
N LEU A 153 -17.74 -2.51 2.87
CA LEU A 153 -18.30 -2.33 4.21
C LEU A 153 -19.74 -2.86 4.37
N PRO A 154 -20.74 -2.41 3.57
CA PRO A 154 -22.09 -2.94 3.68
C PRO A 154 -22.17 -4.43 3.34
N ALA A 155 -21.35 -4.92 2.38
CA ALA A 155 -21.29 -6.33 2.02
C ALA A 155 -20.82 -7.19 3.21
N GLN A 156 -19.77 -6.77 3.92
CA GLN A 156 -19.30 -7.47 5.12
C GLN A 156 -20.29 -7.37 6.27
N VAL A 157 -20.95 -6.22 6.47
CA VAL A 157 -22.00 -6.07 7.49
C VAL A 157 -23.14 -7.06 7.23
N ALA A 158 -23.58 -7.21 5.98
CA ALA A 158 -24.60 -8.19 5.60
C ALA A 158 -24.10 -9.63 5.84
N TYR A 159 -22.90 -9.97 5.34
CA TYR A 159 -22.32 -11.31 5.48
C TYR A 159 -22.21 -11.74 6.94
N PHE A 160 -21.61 -10.92 7.81
CA PHE A 160 -21.39 -11.28 9.22
C PHE A 160 -22.65 -11.16 10.10
N LYS A 161 -23.72 -10.54 9.59
CA LYS A 161 -25.04 -10.63 10.21
C LYS A 161 -25.63 -12.03 10.03
N GLU A 162 -25.44 -12.62 8.86
CA GLU A 162 -25.88 -13.98 8.51
C GLU A 162 -24.92 -15.06 9.02
N HIS A 163 -23.63 -14.73 9.12
CA HIS A 163 -22.55 -15.62 9.53
C HIS A 163 -21.78 -15.01 10.72
N PRO A 164 -22.35 -14.99 11.94
CA PRO A 164 -21.69 -14.39 13.09
C PRO A 164 -20.33 -15.05 13.37
N PRO A 165 -19.26 -14.25 13.60
CA PRO A 165 -17.96 -14.82 13.93
C PRO A 165 -18.01 -15.57 15.26
N SER A 166 -17.21 -16.64 15.38
CA SER A 166 -17.15 -17.41 16.63
C SER A 166 -16.60 -16.54 17.77
N LYS A 167 -17.02 -16.81 19.01
CA LYS A 167 -16.56 -16.05 20.20
C LYS A 167 -15.05 -16.16 20.47
N THR A 168 -14.38 -17.11 19.81
CA THR A 168 -12.92 -17.34 19.89
C THR A 168 -12.18 -16.85 18.64
N ALA A 169 -12.89 -16.26 17.68
CA ALA A 169 -12.28 -15.66 16.49
C ALA A 169 -11.46 -14.43 16.91
N ASN A 170 -10.18 -14.41 16.53
CA ASN A 170 -9.32 -13.24 16.70
C ASN A 170 -9.90 -12.08 15.86
N PRO A 171 -9.68 -10.80 16.22
CA PRO A 171 -9.98 -9.69 15.31
C PRO A 171 -9.23 -9.95 13.99
N GLY A 172 -9.94 -10.02 12.86
CA GLY A 172 -9.37 -10.34 11.54
C GLY A 172 -9.26 -11.83 11.19
N GLY A 173 -9.38 -12.74 12.16
CA GLY A 173 -9.36 -14.17 11.93
C GLY A 173 -10.78 -14.73 11.91
N VAL A 174 -11.34 -14.98 10.72
CA VAL A 174 -12.45 -15.94 10.61
C VAL A 174 -11.97 -17.22 11.27
N GLY A 175 -12.55 -17.57 12.43
CA GLY A 175 -12.31 -18.86 13.04
C GLY A 175 -12.57 -19.91 11.96
N LEU A 176 -11.56 -20.72 11.67
CA LEU A 176 -11.52 -21.76 10.64
C LEU A 176 -12.92 -22.07 10.11
N ILE A 177 -13.28 -21.55 8.93
CA ILE A 177 -14.50 -21.96 8.24
C ILE A 177 -14.37 -23.48 8.10
N PRO A 178 -15.25 -24.30 8.70
CA PRO A 178 -15.21 -25.73 8.50
C PRO A 178 -15.33 -25.98 7.00
N ARG A 179 -14.34 -26.66 6.43
CA ARG A 179 -14.49 -27.19 5.07
C ARG A 179 -15.56 -28.29 5.16
N GLU A 180 -16.73 -28.04 4.59
CA GLU A 180 -17.64 -29.12 4.21
C GLU A 180 -17.04 -29.97 3.09
#